data_AF-A0A0A9AAB5-F1
#
_entry.id   AF-A0A0A9AAB5-F1
#
_cell.length_a   1.000
_cell.length_b   1.000
_cell.length_c   1.000
_cell.angle_alpha   90.00
_cell.angle_beta   90.00
_cell.angle_gamma   90.00
#
_symmetry.space_group_name_H-M   'P 1'
#
loop_
_entity.id
_entity.type
_entity.pdbx_description
1 polymer ?
#
loop_
_entity_poly.entity_id
_entity_poly.type
_entity_poly.pdbx_seq_one_letter_code
_entity_poly.pdbx_strand_id
1 'polypeptide(L)' 'MSEDISTKGDVYSFGVLLLEMITGHHPTDQEFHDGTSLHEFVDGAFPNNVDEVVDPAVLGIAEP' A
#
# COMPACT_ATOMS: atom_id res chain seq x y z
N MET A 1 -24.16 1.34 11.89
CA MET A 1 -22.73 1.28 12.21
C MET A 1 -22.27 2.72 12.23
N SER A 2 -22.03 3.30 13.40
CA SER A 2 -21.46 4.64 13.48
C SER A 2 -19.98 4.50 13.18
N GLU A 3 -19.53 5.06 12.06
CA GLU A 3 -18.10 5.21 11.82
C GLU A 3 -17.60 6.28 12.80
N ASP A 4 -17.00 5.82 13.90
CA ASP A 4 -16.37 6.71 14.85
C ASP A 4 -15.18 7.38 14.15
N ILE A 5 -15.35 8.63 13.75
CA ILE A 5 -14.29 9.46 13.17
C ILE A 5 -13.18 9.56 14.21
N SER A 6 -12.02 9.02 13.87
CA SER A 6 -10.88 8.92 14.78
C SER A 6 -9.62 9.36 14.05
N THR A 7 -8.87 10.28 14.66
CA THR A 7 -7.56 10.70 14.15
C THR A 7 -6.62 9.51 13.93
N LYS A 8 -6.75 8.42 14.70
CA LYS A 8 -5.98 7.20 14.47
C LYS A 8 -6.39 6.48 13.17
N GLY A 9 -7.69 6.46 12.89
CA GLY A 9 -8.23 5.98 11.62
C GLY A 9 -7.72 6.82 10.46
N ASP A 10 -7.78 8.15 10.57
CA ASP A 10 -7.27 9.06 9.54
C ASP A 10 -5.78 8.83 9.25
N VAL A 11 -4.96 8.65 10.29
CA VAL A 11 -3.51 8.36 10.15
C VAL A 11 -3.29 6.99 9.47
N TYR A 12 -4.06 5.97 9.85
CA TYR A 12 -3.97 4.66 9.22
C TYR A 12 -4.35 4.72 7.73
N SER A 13 -5.50 5.32 7.41
CA SER A 13 -5.97 5.49 6.04
C SER A 13 -5.00 6.31 5.20
N PHE A 14 -4.40 7.37 5.76
CA PHE A 14 -3.34 8.12 5.10
C PHE A 14 -2.10 7.25 4.83
N GLY A 15 -1.71 6.38 5.75
CA GLY A 15 -0.65 5.41 5.54
C GLY A 15 -0.94 4.46 4.38
N VAL A 16 -2.15 3.92 4.29
CA VAL A 16 -2.57 3.06 3.16
C VAL A 16 -2.54 3.81 1.83
N LEU A 17 -3.00 5.07 1.78
CA LEU A 17 -2.92 5.91 0.58
C LEU A 17 -1.47 6.15 0.14
N LEU A 18 -0.54 6.31 1.09
CA LEU A 18 0.88 6.41 0.75
C LEU A 18 1.42 5.11 0.16
N LEU A 19 1.05 3.95 0.72
CA LEU A 19 1.45 2.66 0.16
C LEU A 19 0.87 2.45 -1.24
N GLU A 20 -0.38 2.82 -1.48
CA GLU A 20 -1.02 2.77 -2.80
C GLU A 20 -0.24 3.62 -3.82
N MET A 21 0.12 4.86 -3.47
CA MET A 21 0.90 5.73 -4.37
C MET A 21 2.33 5.23 -4.64
N ILE A 22 2.96 4.57 -3.66
CA ILE A 22 4.34 4.09 -3.78
C ILE A 22 4.41 2.78 -4.56
N THR A 23 3.45 1.89 -4.34
CA THR A 23 3.42 0.54 -4.93
C THR A 23 2.69 0.50 -6.27
N GLY A 24 1.79 1.46 -6.52
CA GLY A 24 0.91 1.46 -7.69
C GLY A 24 -0.26 0.46 -7.58
N HIS A 25 -0.40 -0.23 -6.44
CA HIS A 25 -1.46 -1.20 -6.19
C HIS A 25 -2.61 -0.57 -5.40
N HIS A 26 -3.84 -0.90 -5.77
CA HIS A 26 -5.02 -0.49 -5.01
C HIS A 26 -5.26 -1.45 -3.84
N PRO A 27 -5.63 -0.97 -2.64
CA PRO A 27 -5.94 -1.83 -1.49
C PRO A 27 -7.16 -2.75 -1.72
N THR A 28 -7.94 -2.50 -2.78
CA THR A 28 -9.09 -3.31 -3.22
C THR A 28 -8.77 -4.19 -4.43
N ASP A 29 -7.51 -4.32 -4.81
CA ASP A 29 -7.12 -5.23 -5.87
C ASP A 29 -7.35 -6.68 -5.44
N GLN A 30 -7.64 -7.54 -6.42
CA GLN A 30 -8.06 -8.91 -6.17
C GLN A 30 -6.99 -9.73 -5.43
N GLU A 31 -5.71 -9.36 -5.57
CA GLU A 31 -4.58 -9.96 -4.84
C GLU A 31 -4.68 -9.80 -3.32
N PHE A 32 -5.45 -8.80 -2.83
CA PHE A 32 -5.62 -8.51 -1.40
C PHE A 32 -6.94 -9.04 -0.82
N HIS A 33 -7.78 -9.68 -1.65
CA HIS A 33 -9.09 -10.16 -1.21
C HIS A 33 -9.03 -11.45 -0.36
N ASP A 34 -7.90 -12.17 -0.37
CA ASP A 34 -7.70 -13.42 0.38
C ASP A 34 -7.25 -13.20 1.84
N GLY A 35 -7.40 -11.97 2.34
CA GLY A 35 -7.09 -11.62 3.73
C GLY A 35 -5.70 -11.03 3.95
N THR A 36 -4.90 -10.90 2.89
CA THR A 36 -3.63 -10.16 2.90
C THR A 36 -3.90 -8.70 2.52
N SER A 37 -3.60 -7.77 3.42
CA SER A 37 -3.70 -6.33 3.14
C SER A 37 -2.49 -5.80 2.36
N LEU A 38 -2.66 -4.66 1.69
CA LEU A 38 -1.55 -3.93 1.04
C LEU A 38 -0.41 -3.63 2.04
N HIS A 39 -0.75 -3.36 3.30
CA HIS A 39 0.23 -3.18 4.37
C HIS A 39 1.06 -4.45 4.61
N GLU A 40 0.42 -5.62 4.74
CA GLU A 40 1.11 -6.91 4.97
C GLU A 40 1.98 -7.32 3.78
N PHE A 41 1.54 -7.02 2.56
CA PHE A 41 2.34 -7.21 1.35
C PHE A 41 3.65 -6.41 1.41
N VAL A 42 3.58 -5.12 1.73
CA VAL A 42 4.76 -4.25 1.85
C VAL A 42 5.64 -4.65 3.04
N ASP A 43 5.03 -5.01 4.18
CA ASP A 43 5.76 -5.46 5.38
C ASP A 43 6.58 -6.74 5.12
N GLY A 44 6.05 -7.65 4.29
CA GLY A 44 6.76 -8.86 3.88
C GLY A 44 8.02 -8.61 3.03
N ALA A 45 8.07 -7.49 2.31
CA ALA A 45 9.22 -7.10 1.49
C ALA A 45 10.21 -6.20 2.25
N PHE A 46 9.75 -5.49 3.28
CA PHE A 46 10.58 -4.57 4.03
C PHE A 46 11.57 -5.30 4.97
N PRO A 47 12.81 -4.80 5.17
CA PRO A 47 13.47 -3.70 4.45
C PRO A 47 14.27 -4.15 3.22
N ASN A 48 14.38 -5.46 2.98
CA ASN A 48 15.43 -6.00 2.09
C ASN A 48 15.03 -6.05 0.62
N ASN A 49 13.73 -6.14 0.32
CA ASN A 49 13.18 -6.38 -1.01
C ASN A 49 12.20 -5.26 -1.43
N VAL A 50 12.41 -4.04 -0.93
CA VAL A 50 11.49 -2.92 -1.17
C VAL A 50 11.36 -2.56 -2.65
N ASP A 51 12.39 -2.80 -3.44
CA ASP A 51 12.39 -2.63 -4.89
C ASP A 51 11.44 -3.59 -5.62
N GLU A 52 11.08 -4.72 -5.01
CA GLU A 52 10.12 -5.68 -5.59
C GLU A 52 8.66 -5.20 -5.47
N VAL A 53 8.37 -4.28 -4.54
CA VAL A 53 7.00 -3.81 -4.26
C VAL A 53 6.74 -2.36 -4.65
N VAL A 54 7.80 -1.58 -4.92
CA VAL A 54 7.67 -0.18 -5.35
C VAL A 54 7.38 -0.13 -6.85
N ASP A 55 6.45 0.74 -7.25
CA ASP A 55 6.12 0.96 -8.66
C ASP A 55 7.37 1.43 -9.44
N PRO A 56 7.72 0.79 -10.56
CA PRO A 56 8.77 1.23 -11.47
C PRO A 56 8.69 2.71 -11.87
N ALA A 57 7.47 3.27 -12.00
CA ALA A 57 7.24 4.67 -12.29
C ALA A 57 7.68 5.58 -11.13
N VAL A 58 7.49 5.14 -9.88
CA VAL A 58 7.97 5.85 -8.68
C VAL A 58 9.49 5.81 -8.60
N LEU A 59 10.12 4.71 -9.02
CA LEU A 59 11.57 4.59 -9.13
C LEU A 59 12.17 5.36 -10.31
N GLY A 60 11.34 5.91 -11.20
CA GLY A 60 11.79 6.59 -12.42
C GLY A 60 12.44 5.67 -13.44
N ILE A 61 12.14 4.37 -13.37
CA ILE A 61 12.65 3.33 -14.29
C ILE A 61 11.58 2.86 -15.29
N ALA A 62 10.35 3.37 -15.20
CA ALA A 62 9.30 3.10 -16.20
C ALA A 62 9.69 3.71 -17.55
N GLU A 63 9.65 2.90 -18.62
CA GLU A 63 9.82 3.40 -19.98
C GLU A 63 8.62 4.28 -20.38
N PRO A 64 8.85 5.37 -21.15
CA PRO A 64 7.82 6.34 -21.53
C PRO A 64 6.77 5.78 -22.51
#